data_AF-A0A9E7RRW5-F1
#
_entry.id   AF-A0A9E7RRW5-F1
#
_cell.length_a   1.000
_cell.length_b   1.000
_cell.length_c   1.000
_cell.angle_alpha   90.00
_cell.angle_beta   90.00
_cell.angle_gamma   90.00
#
_symmetry.space_group_name_H-M   'P 1'
#
loop_
_entity.id
_entity.type
_entity.pdbx_description
1 polymer ?
#
loop_
_entity_poly.entity_id
_entity_poly.type
_entity_poly.pdbx_seq_one_letter_code
_entity_poly.pdbx_strand_id
1 'polypeptide(L)'
;MDRYRVYEDLEALDMERGRLYETITVTWDESMKGNAAPIGVLCTGKRSVTLYLYHGTHTLQNILETGRFTANITLDPLLFTESALADLDDEMFSQHQDYLYLKGADAFFTAEVESVREVVKRDRFRESPVSIVRAGVREVMKGDGFRIALNRGIYAVIESLIEYTRAEISDPVKVMERVREMNRVARKVGGSQEKEAMKRIIEELESKVNHRKSPGQ
;
A
#
# COMPACT_ATOMS: atom_id res chain seq x y z
N MET A 1 12.13 16.22 21.28
CA MET A 1 10.77 15.68 21.43
C MET A 1 9.78 16.36 20.45
N ASP A 2 10.25 17.27 19.58
CA ASP A 2 9.41 18.17 18.77
C ASP A 2 9.16 17.74 17.32
N ARG A 3 9.29 16.44 16.96
CA ARG A 3 9.20 16.01 15.56
C ARG A 3 7.77 15.76 15.06
N TYR A 4 6.84 15.41 15.94
CA TYR A 4 5.48 15.01 15.56
C TYR A 4 4.45 15.78 16.36
N ARG A 5 3.32 16.11 15.72
CA ARG A 5 2.10 16.57 16.39
C ARG A 5 1.07 15.43 16.38
N VAL A 6 0.29 15.35 17.45
CA VAL A 6 -0.78 14.36 17.60
C VAL A 6 -2.03 14.86 16.87
N TYR A 7 -2.69 13.96 16.15
CA TYR A 7 -3.95 14.20 15.46
C TYR A 7 -4.97 13.11 15.82
N GLU A 8 -6.23 13.44 15.66
CA GLU A 8 -7.34 12.56 16.03
C GLU A 8 -7.45 11.34 15.10
N ASP A 9 -7.27 11.50 13.79
CA ASP A 9 -7.60 10.43 12.86
C ASP A 9 -6.81 10.49 11.54
N LEU A 10 -7.08 9.51 10.68
CA LEU A 10 -6.38 9.31 9.41
C LEU A 10 -6.64 10.42 8.37
N GLU A 11 -7.66 11.28 8.55
CA GLU A 11 -7.88 12.42 7.66
C GLU A 11 -6.72 13.41 7.76
N ALA A 12 -6.02 13.48 8.91
CA ALA A 12 -4.81 14.28 9.06
C ALA A 12 -3.66 13.86 8.13
N LEU A 13 -3.72 12.64 7.57
CA LEU A 13 -2.75 12.05 6.65
C LEU A 13 -3.30 11.93 5.22
N ASP A 14 -4.41 12.61 4.92
CA ASP A 14 -5.11 12.53 3.63
C ASP A 14 -5.48 11.09 3.22
N MET A 15 -5.66 10.19 4.20
CA MET A 15 -5.98 8.79 3.95
C MET A 15 -7.49 8.58 3.80
N GLU A 16 -7.95 8.48 2.57
CA GLU A 16 -9.36 8.26 2.24
C GLU A 16 -9.82 6.79 2.34
N ARG A 17 -11.07 6.60 2.75
CA ARG A 17 -11.74 5.29 2.80
C ARG A 17 -11.75 4.60 1.43
N GLY A 18 -11.39 3.33 1.41
CA GLY A 18 -11.38 2.48 0.21
C GLY A 18 -10.10 2.58 -0.61
N ARG A 19 -9.11 3.35 -0.16
CA ARG A 19 -7.78 3.45 -0.78
C ARG A 19 -6.75 2.65 0.02
N LEU A 20 -5.81 2.03 -0.69
CA LEU A 20 -4.70 1.27 -0.11
C LEU A 20 -3.42 2.09 -0.21
N TYR A 21 -2.75 2.30 0.91
CA TYR A 21 -1.52 3.06 1.01
C TYR A 21 -0.34 2.14 1.24
N GLU A 22 0.77 2.42 0.57
CA GLU A 22 2.02 1.69 0.75
C GLU A 22 2.75 2.31 1.94
N THR A 23 2.96 1.52 2.99
CA THR A 23 3.57 1.97 4.25
C THR A 23 4.67 1.01 4.67
N ILE A 24 5.50 1.39 5.63
CA ILE A 24 6.34 0.44 6.36
C ILE A 24 5.64 0.12 7.68
N THR A 25 5.14 -1.10 7.80
CA THR A 25 4.52 -1.56 9.05
C THR A 25 5.61 -2.02 9.98
N VAL A 26 5.65 -1.42 11.17
CA VAL A 26 6.54 -1.85 12.27
C VAL A 26 5.75 -2.66 13.27
N THR A 27 6.30 -3.81 13.63
CA THR A 27 5.79 -4.76 14.62
C THR A 27 6.92 -5.15 15.56
N TRP A 28 6.61 -5.82 16.65
CA TRP A 28 7.60 -6.30 17.63
C TRP A 28 7.12 -7.56 18.32
N ASP A 29 8.06 -8.32 18.88
CA ASP A 29 7.75 -9.45 19.76
C ASP A 29 7.54 -8.99 21.22
N GLU A 30 7.25 -9.93 22.13
CA GLU A 30 7.08 -9.63 23.56
C GLU A 30 8.33 -9.02 24.22
N SER A 31 9.51 -9.19 23.63
CA SER A 31 10.78 -8.62 24.11
C SER A 31 11.06 -7.22 23.55
N MET A 32 10.12 -6.64 22.80
CA MET A 32 10.27 -5.36 22.09
C MET A 32 11.36 -5.39 21.01
N LYS A 33 11.69 -6.56 20.46
CA LYS A 33 12.56 -6.64 19.28
C LYS A 33 11.77 -6.24 18.03
N GLY A 34 12.22 -5.19 17.36
CA GLY A 34 11.53 -4.60 16.20
C GLY A 34 11.62 -5.43 14.93
N ASN A 35 10.58 -5.35 14.11
CA ASN A 35 10.53 -5.83 12.73
C ASN A 35 9.86 -4.75 11.87
N ALA A 36 10.35 -4.52 10.66
CA ALA A 36 9.79 -3.57 9.71
C ALA A 36 9.61 -4.24 8.34
N ALA A 37 8.46 -4.07 7.71
CA ALA A 37 8.24 -4.56 6.35
C ALA A 37 7.30 -3.64 5.55
N PRO A 38 7.48 -3.51 4.23
CA PRO A 38 6.52 -2.84 3.37
C PRO A 38 5.18 -3.56 3.35
N ILE A 39 4.12 -2.88 3.77
CA ILE A 39 2.76 -3.43 3.82
C ILE A 39 1.76 -2.42 3.28
N GLY A 40 0.86 -2.94 2.46
CA GLY A 40 -0.31 -2.22 1.99
C GLY A 40 -1.38 -2.13 3.07
N VAL A 41 -1.71 -0.90 3.46
CA VAL A 41 -2.73 -0.59 4.47
C VAL A 41 -3.97 -0.02 3.78
N LEU A 42 -5.08 -0.76 3.84
CA LEU A 42 -6.37 -0.31 3.34
C LEU A 42 -7.05 0.58 4.39
N CYS A 43 -7.25 1.87 4.08
CA CYS A 43 -8.08 2.74 4.91
C CYS A 43 -9.54 2.32 4.76
N THR A 44 -10.21 1.99 5.87
CA THR A 44 -11.61 1.53 5.88
C THR A 44 -12.57 2.52 6.54
N GLY A 45 -12.03 3.56 7.18
CA GLY A 45 -12.73 4.64 7.86
C GLY A 45 -11.72 5.56 8.54
N LYS A 46 -12.20 6.63 9.18
CA LYS A 46 -11.32 7.65 9.80
C LYS A 46 -10.33 7.07 10.80
N ARG A 47 -10.74 6.02 11.53
CA ARG A 47 -9.93 5.38 12.57
C ARG A 47 -9.86 3.86 12.41
N SER A 48 -9.98 3.35 11.19
CA SER A 48 -9.99 1.90 10.94
C SER A 48 -9.22 1.52 9.69
N VAL A 49 -8.41 0.48 9.80
CA VAL A 49 -7.59 -0.03 8.69
C VAL A 49 -7.71 -1.54 8.54
N THR A 50 -7.35 -2.04 7.35
CA THR A 50 -7.25 -3.47 7.08
C THR A 50 -5.93 -3.79 6.40
N LEU A 51 -5.26 -4.82 6.90
CA LEU A 51 -4.04 -5.39 6.33
C LEU A 51 -4.35 -6.78 5.78
N TYR A 52 -3.68 -7.14 4.68
CA TYR A 52 -3.72 -8.48 4.09
C TYR A 52 -2.34 -9.08 4.21
N LEU A 53 -2.14 -9.94 5.20
CA LEU A 53 -0.82 -10.46 5.58
C LEU A 53 -0.66 -11.90 5.15
N TYR A 54 0.44 -12.20 4.47
CA TYR A 54 0.79 -13.55 4.08
C TYR A 54 1.36 -14.32 5.28
N HIS A 55 1.07 -15.62 5.32
CA HIS A 55 1.58 -16.51 6.37
C HIS A 55 3.09 -16.72 6.24
N GLY A 56 3.74 -17.00 7.37
CA GLY A 56 5.20 -17.19 7.44
C GLY A 56 6.00 -15.88 7.49
N THR A 57 5.36 -14.74 7.79
CA THR A 57 6.04 -13.45 7.96
C THR A 57 6.16 -13.08 9.44
N HIS A 58 7.27 -12.46 9.83
CA HIS A 58 7.44 -11.88 11.17
C HIS A 58 6.37 -10.84 11.48
N THR A 59 5.96 -10.04 10.49
CA THR A 59 4.88 -9.08 10.63
C THR A 59 3.58 -9.73 11.11
N LEU A 60 3.14 -10.83 10.48
CA LEU A 60 1.92 -11.52 10.92
C LEU A 60 2.11 -12.18 12.28
N GLN A 61 3.23 -12.85 12.52
CA GLN A 61 3.52 -13.50 13.81
C GLN A 61 3.42 -12.49 14.96
N ASN A 62 4.13 -11.37 14.86
CA ASN A 62 4.15 -10.33 15.88
C ASN A 62 2.77 -9.69 16.09
N ILE A 63 1.98 -9.51 15.02
CA ILE A 63 0.61 -8.98 15.11
C ILE A 63 -0.34 -9.96 15.81
N LEU A 64 -0.18 -11.27 15.57
CA LEU A 64 -0.98 -12.29 16.26
C LEU A 64 -0.63 -12.41 17.75
N GLU A 65 0.64 -12.17 18.09
CA GLU A 65 1.15 -12.25 19.46
C GLU A 65 0.81 -10.99 20.27
N THR A 66 1.12 -9.81 19.73
CA THR A 66 1.00 -8.54 20.47
C THR A 66 -0.28 -7.78 20.21
N GLY A 67 -1.00 -8.07 19.11
CA GLY A 67 -2.18 -7.34 18.70
C GLY A 67 -1.92 -5.87 18.34
N ARG A 68 -0.67 -5.46 18.14
CA ARG A 68 -0.27 -4.06 17.97
C ARG A 68 0.70 -3.89 16.82
N PHE A 69 0.64 -2.73 16.18
CA PHE A 69 1.61 -2.30 15.18
C PHE A 69 1.58 -0.78 15.01
N THR A 70 2.58 -0.25 14.31
CA THR A 70 2.48 1.08 13.70
C THR A 70 2.58 0.98 12.19
N ALA A 71 1.83 1.82 11.48
CA ALA A 71 2.04 2.02 10.05
C ALA A 71 2.77 3.35 9.85
N ASN A 72 3.94 3.28 9.20
CA ASN A 72 4.87 4.38 9.06
C ASN A 72 4.84 4.87 7.62
N ILE A 73 4.67 6.18 7.45
CA ILE A 73 4.60 6.85 6.16
C ILE A 73 5.96 7.49 5.90
N THR A 74 6.55 7.12 4.78
CA THR A 74 7.78 7.67 4.25
C THR A 74 7.70 7.62 2.72
N LEU A 75 8.47 8.47 2.05
CA LEU A 75 8.71 8.40 0.61
C LEU A 75 10.14 7.96 0.30
N ASP A 76 10.92 7.59 1.31
CA ASP A 76 12.31 7.15 1.16
C ASP A 76 12.37 5.75 0.51
N PRO A 77 12.85 5.63 -0.75
CA PRO A 77 12.93 4.34 -1.43
C PRO A 77 13.93 3.39 -0.79
N LEU A 78 14.96 3.87 -0.07
CA LEU A 78 15.94 3.03 0.60
C LEU A 78 15.32 2.32 1.79
N LEU A 79 14.52 3.02 2.61
CA LEU A 79 13.81 2.40 3.73
C LEU A 79 12.83 1.30 3.26
N PHE A 80 12.11 1.52 2.16
CA PHE A 80 11.28 0.48 1.55
C PHE A 80 12.09 -0.72 1.04
N THR A 81 13.27 -0.45 0.48
CA THR A 81 14.13 -1.48 -0.09
C THR A 81 14.78 -2.31 0.99
N GLU A 82 15.42 -1.68 1.97
CA GLU A 82 16.14 -2.33 3.06
C GLU A 82 15.20 -3.19 3.89
N SER A 83 14.04 -2.66 4.29
CA SER A 83 13.01 -3.41 5.03
C SER A 83 12.33 -4.54 4.23
N ALA A 84 12.49 -4.59 2.91
CA ALA A 84 12.04 -5.70 2.09
C ALA A 84 13.10 -6.79 1.91
N LEU A 85 14.38 -6.40 1.91
CA LEU A 85 15.50 -7.29 1.64
C LEU A 85 16.07 -7.94 2.90
N ALA A 86 15.98 -7.27 4.05
CA ALA A 86 16.53 -7.74 5.31
C ALA A 86 15.79 -7.12 6.51
N ASP A 87 16.05 -7.68 7.70
CA ASP A 87 15.66 -7.06 8.95
C ASP A 87 16.48 -5.78 9.17
N LEU A 88 15.80 -4.70 9.59
CA LEU A 88 16.47 -3.45 9.96
C LEU A 88 17.12 -3.57 11.34
N ASP A 89 18.24 -2.89 11.54
CA ASP A 89 18.91 -2.80 12.84
C ASP A 89 18.04 -2.12 13.90
N ASP A 90 18.22 -2.48 15.17
CA ASP A 90 17.46 -1.93 16.31
C ASP A 90 17.53 -0.39 16.37
N GLU A 91 18.61 0.20 15.88
CA GLU A 91 18.79 1.65 15.79
C GLU A 91 17.78 2.33 14.85
N MET A 92 17.13 1.60 13.94
CA MET A 92 16.11 2.14 13.04
C MET A 92 14.74 2.31 13.69
N PHE A 93 14.57 1.85 14.93
CA PHE A 93 13.32 1.93 15.66
C PHE A 93 13.37 3.00 16.75
N SER A 94 12.23 3.65 16.99
CA SER A 94 12.01 4.54 18.12
C SER A 94 10.72 4.17 18.83
N GLN A 95 10.61 4.60 20.08
CA GLN A 95 9.48 4.24 20.92
C GLN A 95 8.56 5.44 21.13
N HIS A 96 7.25 5.19 21.06
CA HIS A 96 6.19 6.11 21.46
C HIS A 96 5.22 5.34 22.34
N GLN A 97 5.21 5.63 23.64
CA GLN A 97 4.50 4.82 24.64
C GLN A 97 4.92 3.34 24.53
N ASP A 98 3.96 2.43 24.36
CA ASP A 98 4.19 0.98 24.23
C ASP A 98 4.32 0.53 22.76
N TYR A 99 4.59 1.45 21.84
CA TYR A 99 4.67 1.18 20.40
C TYR A 99 6.08 1.46 19.88
N LEU A 100 6.58 0.60 18.98
CA LEU A 100 7.71 0.93 18.12
C LEU A 100 7.23 1.58 16.82
N TYR A 101 8.00 2.55 16.34
CA TYR A 101 7.82 3.20 15.04
C TYR A 101 9.17 3.37 14.34
N LEU A 102 9.12 3.61 13.03
CA LEU A 102 10.30 3.73 12.18
C LEU A 102 10.93 5.12 12.32
N LYS A 103 12.22 5.19 12.67
CA LYS A 103 12.97 6.45 12.62
C LYS A 103 13.00 6.98 11.19
N GLY A 104 12.80 8.28 11.05
CA GLY A 104 12.81 8.92 9.74
C GLY A 104 11.44 9.00 9.07
N ALA A 105 10.42 8.31 9.57
CA ALA A 105 9.06 8.41 9.05
C ALA A 105 8.54 9.86 9.11
N ASP A 106 7.86 10.30 8.05
CA ASP A 106 7.21 11.60 7.98
C ASP A 106 5.97 11.68 8.87
N ALA A 107 5.29 10.55 9.01
CA ALA A 107 4.19 10.33 9.92
C ALA A 107 4.08 8.84 10.29
N PHE A 108 3.40 8.53 11.38
CA PHE A 108 2.98 7.18 11.69
C PHE A 108 1.66 7.20 12.44
N PHE A 109 0.99 6.05 12.52
CA PHE A 109 -0.13 5.88 13.44
C PHE A 109 -0.03 4.57 14.20
N THR A 110 -0.50 4.57 15.43
CA THR A 110 -0.61 3.39 16.28
C THR A 110 -1.92 2.67 16.00
N ALA A 111 -1.88 1.34 15.97
CA ALA A 111 -3.05 0.53 15.67
C ALA A 111 -3.12 -0.72 16.56
N GLU A 112 -4.34 -1.07 16.95
CA GLU A 112 -4.63 -2.27 17.72
C GLU A 112 -5.58 -3.18 16.93
N VAL A 113 -5.28 -4.47 16.93
CA VAL A 113 -6.05 -5.48 16.22
C VAL A 113 -7.43 -5.65 16.87
N GLU A 114 -8.47 -5.57 16.06
CA GLU A 114 -9.86 -5.79 16.47
C GLU A 114 -10.34 -7.19 16.07
N SER A 115 -9.88 -7.69 14.92
CA SER A 115 -10.19 -9.04 14.46
C SER A 115 -9.19 -9.53 13.42
N VAL A 116 -9.00 -10.85 13.39
CA VAL A 116 -8.22 -11.55 12.37
C VAL A 116 -9.07 -12.64 11.76
N ARG A 117 -9.07 -12.73 10.42
CA ARG A 117 -9.72 -13.80 9.68
C ARG A 117 -8.79 -14.37 8.64
N GLU A 118 -8.58 -15.68 8.68
CA GLU A 118 -7.84 -16.39 7.65
C GLU A 118 -8.72 -16.64 6.41
N VAL A 119 -8.13 -16.44 5.23
CA VAL A 119 -8.73 -16.77 3.94
C VAL A 119 -7.68 -17.42 3.05
N VAL A 120 -8.12 -18.37 2.21
CA VAL A 120 -7.26 -18.93 1.17
C VAL A 120 -7.38 -18.07 -0.08
N LYS A 121 -6.29 -17.42 -0.46
CA LYS A 121 -6.22 -16.69 -1.73
C LYS A 121 -5.76 -17.65 -2.82
N ARG A 122 -6.58 -17.79 -3.86
CA ARG A 122 -6.23 -18.54 -5.08
C ARG A 122 -5.68 -17.58 -6.12
N ASP A 123 -4.43 -17.77 -6.52
CA ASP A 123 -3.93 -17.21 -7.77
C ASP A 123 -3.90 -18.29 -8.88
N ARG A 124 -3.41 -17.95 -10.08
CA ARG A 124 -3.38 -18.86 -11.23
C ARG A 124 -2.49 -20.09 -11.03
N PHE A 125 -1.64 -20.13 -10.00
CA PHE A 125 -0.57 -21.12 -9.83
C PHE A 125 -0.49 -21.72 -8.41
N ARG A 126 -0.93 -21.03 -7.36
CA ARG A 126 -0.89 -21.51 -5.96
C ARG A 126 -2.06 -21.00 -5.11
N GLU A 127 -2.44 -21.82 -4.13
CA GLU A 127 -3.22 -21.39 -2.98
C GLU A 127 -2.25 -20.84 -1.94
N SER A 128 -2.52 -19.65 -1.39
CA SER A 128 -1.73 -19.07 -0.31
C SER A 128 -2.65 -18.59 0.80
N PRO A 129 -2.46 -19.06 2.05
CA PRO A 129 -3.22 -18.55 3.17
C PRO A 129 -2.83 -17.09 3.44
N VAL A 130 -3.84 -16.26 3.66
CA VAL A 130 -3.73 -14.84 3.94
C VAL A 130 -4.60 -14.53 5.15
N SER A 131 -4.03 -13.82 6.11
CA SER A 131 -4.76 -13.26 7.24
C SER A 131 -5.25 -11.86 6.92
N ILE A 132 -6.56 -11.66 7.01
CA ILE A 132 -7.20 -10.34 6.96
C ILE A 132 -7.23 -9.80 8.39
N VAL A 133 -6.41 -8.79 8.65
CA VAL A 133 -6.31 -8.14 9.96
C VAL A 133 -7.06 -6.82 9.91
N ARG A 134 -8.09 -6.66 10.74
CA ARG A 134 -8.76 -5.37 10.97
C ARG A 134 -8.24 -4.76 12.25
N ALA A 135 -7.95 -3.47 12.20
CA ALA A 135 -7.38 -2.75 13.34
C ALA A 135 -7.98 -1.35 13.48
N GLY A 136 -8.12 -0.94 14.74
CA GLY A 136 -8.53 0.40 15.14
C GLY A 136 -7.30 1.28 15.32
N VAL A 137 -7.32 2.47 14.73
CA VAL A 137 -6.27 3.48 14.89
C VAL A 137 -6.45 4.20 16.22
N ARG A 138 -5.37 4.34 16.99
CA ARG A 138 -5.36 4.94 18.33
C ARG A 138 -4.85 6.38 18.32
N GLU A 139 -3.65 6.62 17.82
CA GLU A 139 -3.09 7.96 17.68
C GLU A 139 -2.44 8.13 16.31
N VAL A 140 -2.56 9.33 15.75
CA VAL A 140 -1.89 9.72 14.51
C VAL A 140 -0.83 10.75 14.82
N MET A 141 0.40 10.46 14.43
CA MET A 141 1.59 11.26 14.69
C MET A 141 2.11 11.80 13.36
N LYS A 142 1.97 13.10 13.11
CA LYS A 142 2.36 13.72 11.84
C LYS A 142 3.42 14.78 12.05
N GLY A 143 4.54 14.64 11.35
CA GLY A 143 5.63 15.60 11.34
C GLY A 143 5.44 16.69 10.29
N ASP A 144 6.14 17.82 10.47
CA ASP A 144 6.04 18.97 9.56
C ASP A 144 6.56 18.65 8.13
N GLY A 145 7.36 17.60 7.99
CA GLY A 145 7.84 17.08 6.70
C GLY A 145 6.81 16.29 5.89
N PHE A 146 5.68 15.89 6.49
CA PHE A 146 4.65 15.10 5.81
C PHE A 146 4.09 15.80 4.57
N ARG A 147 3.89 15.03 3.51
CA ARG A 147 3.31 15.50 2.25
C ARG A 147 2.10 14.68 1.84
N ILE A 148 2.30 13.38 1.64
CA ILE A 148 1.27 12.44 1.19
C ILE A 148 1.57 11.04 1.74
N ALA A 149 0.53 10.24 1.94
CA ALA A 149 0.67 8.80 2.04
C ALA A 149 0.81 8.19 0.64
N LEU A 150 1.81 7.33 0.42
CA LEU A 150 2.09 6.77 -0.90
C LEU A 150 0.92 5.90 -1.40
N ASN A 151 0.38 6.22 -2.56
CA ASN A 151 -0.66 5.44 -3.24
C ASN A 151 -0.27 5.21 -4.70
N ARG A 152 -0.28 3.95 -5.15
CA ARG A 152 0.16 3.61 -6.53
C ARG A 152 -0.87 3.92 -7.62
N GLY A 153 -2.07 4.40 -7.27
CA GLY A 153 -3.17 4.59 -8.22
C GLY A 153 -2.82 5.57 -9.33
N ILE A 154 -2.27 6.73 -8.98
CA ILE A 154 -1.88 7.75 -9.96
C ILE A 154 -0.73 7.25 -10.85
N TYR A 155 0.25 6.55 -10.30
CA TYR A 155 1.35 5.97 -11.07
C TYR A 155 0.84 4.96 -12.11
N ALA A 156 -0.15 4.13 -11.76
CA ALA A 156 -0.78 3.21 -12.71
C ALA A 156 -1.46 3.94 -13.88
N VAL A 157 -2.11 5.09 -13.62
CA VAL A 157 -2.68 5.94 -14.67
C VAL A 157 -1.58 6.51 -15.57
N ILE A 158 -0.52 7.07 -14.99
CA ILE A 158 0.59 7.67 -15.75
C ILE A 158 1.31 6.64 -16.63
N GLU A 159 1.64 5.46 -16.09
CA GLU A 159 2.25 4.37 -16.86
C GLU A 159 1.34 3.92 -18.03
N SER A 160 0.03 3.88 -17.80
CA SER A 160 -0.93 3.52 -18.85
C SER A 160 -1.03 4.57 -19.95
N LEU A 161 -0.89 5.85 -19.62
CA LEU A 161 -0.84 6.93 -20.61
C LEU A 161 0.45 6.88 -21.43
N ILE A 162 1.58 6.52 -20.82
CA ILE A 162 2.85 6.31 -21.54
C ILE A 162 2.68 5.17 -22.55
N GLU A 163 2.09 4.04 -22.15
CA GLU A 163 1.77 2.94 -23.07
C GLU A 163 0.80 3.35 -24.18
N TYR A 164 -0.22 4.14 -23.84
CA TYR A 164 -1.18 4.68 -24.81
C TYR A 164 -0.51 5.53 -25.91
N THR A 165 0.34 6.48 -25.52
CA THR A 165 1.01 7.38 -26.49
C THR A 165 1.96 6.63 -27.42
N ARG A 166 2.48 5.48 -26.99
CA ARG A 166 3.39 4.63 -27.77
C ARG A 166 2.68 3.54 -28.55
N ALA A 167 1.36 3.44 -28.46
CA ALA A 167 0.60 2.33 -29.01
C ALA A 167 0.78 2.18 -30.54
N GLU A 168 1.08 3.26 -31.27
CA GLU A 168 1.29 3.27 -32.74
C GLU A 168 2.58 2.60 -33.20
N ILE A 169 3.60 2.62 -32.36
CA ILE A 169 4.94 2.11 -32.69
C ILE A 169 5.32 0.86 -31.88
N SER A 170 4.40 0.36 -31.06
CA SER A 170 4.62 -0.75 -30.13
C SER A 170 3.72 -1.94 -30.46
N ASP A 171 4.14 -3.13 -30.01
CA ASP A 171 3.34 -4.36 -30.11
C ASP A 171 2.00 -4.20 -29.36
N PRO A 172 0.83 -4.26 -30.04
CA PRO A 172 -0.47 -4.07 -29.43
C PRO A 172 -0.78 -5.04 -28.28
N VAL A 173 -0.25 -6.27 -28.35
CA VAL A 173 -0.47 -7.28 -27.31
C VAL A 173 0.24 -6.85 -26.02
N LYS A 174 1.51 -6.44 -26.12
CA LYS A 174 2.31 -5.99 -24.97
C LYS A 174 1.75 -4.72 -24.34
N VAL A 175 1.34 -3.74 -25.15
CA VAL A 175 0.70 -2.50 -24.68
C VAL A 175 -0.53 -2.85 -23.86
N MET A 176 -1.42 -3.71 -24.40
CA MET A 176 -2.64 -4.10 -23.72
C MET A 176 -2.38 -4.91 -22.44
N GLU A 177 -1.36 -5.79 -22.43
CA GLU A 177 -0.96 -6.52 -21.22
C GLU A 177 -0.50 -5.58 -20.09
N ARG A 178 0.35 -4.59 -20.42
CA ARG A 178 0.84 -3.60 -19.46
C ARG A 178 -0.30 -2.75 -18.89
N VAL A 179 -1.18 -2.25 -19.75
CA VAL A 179 -2.34 -1.44 -19.34
C VAL A 179 -3.32 -2.26 -18.49
N ARG A 180 -3.52 -3.55 -18.82
CA ARG A 180 -4.33 -4.45 -17.99
C ARG A 180 -3.73 -4.64 -16.60
N GLU A 181 -2.40 -4.75 -16.49
CA GLU A 181 -1.75 -4.85 -15.19
C GLU A 181 -1.91 -3.56 -14.38
N MET A 182 -1.69 -2.40 -15.01
CA MET A 182 -1.92 -1.10 -14.35
C MET A 182 -3.38 -0.92 -13.92
N ASN A 183 -4.34 -1.41 -14.72
CA ASN A 183 -5.75 -1.41 -14.32
C ASN A 183 -6.01 -2.26 -13.08
N ARG A 184 -5.33 -3.41 -12.91
CA ARG A 184 -5.42 -4.19 -11.66
C ARG A 184 -4.91 -3.39 -10.47
N VAL A 185 -3.79 -2.67 -10.64
CA VAL A 185 -3.23 -1.79 -9.59
C VAL A 185 -4.23 -0.70 -9.23
N ALA A 186 -4.69 0.10 -10.20
CA ALA A 186 -5.64 1.19 -9.97
C ALA A 186 -6.95 0.71 -9.32
N ARG A 187 -7.46 -0.45 -9.73
CA ARG A 187 -8.65 -1.04 -9.10
C ARG A 187 -8.42 -1.47 -7.65
N LYS A 188 -7.23 -1.99 -7.34
CA LYS A 188 -6.86 -2.46 -6.01
C LYS A 188 -6.62 -1.31 -5.03
N VAL A 189 -5.93 -0.25 -5.48
CA VAL A 189 -5.41 0.78 -4.57
C VAL A 189 -6.03 2.17 -4.76
N GLY A 190 -6.55 2.48 -5.95
CA GLY A 190 -6.99 3.81 -6.34
C GLY A 190 -8.42 4.16 -5.92
N GLY A 191 -8.74 5.45 -5.99
CA GLY A 191 -10.06 6.03 -5.78
C GLY A 191 -10.94 5.98 -7.04
N SER A 192 -12.01 6.76 -7.04
CA SER A 192 -12.95 6.84 -8.18
C SER A 192 -12.32 7.49 -9.41
N GLN A 193 -11.48 8.51 -9.20
CA GLN A 193 -10.83 9.25 -10.29
C GLN A 193 -9.84 8.37 -11.06
N GLU A 194 -8.98 7.60 -10.39
CA GLU A 194 -8.04 6.70 -11.07
C GLU A 194 -8.77 5.59 -11.82
N LYS A 195 -9.85 5.05 -11.25
CA LYS A 195 -10.67 4.01 -11.90
C LYS A 195 -11.35 4.53 -13.16
N GLU A 196 -11.89 5.75 -13.12
CA GLU A 196 -12.48 6.40 -14.29
C GLU A 196 -11.44 6.74 -15.35
N ALA A 197 -10.26 7.25 -14.95
CA ALA A 197 -9.17 7.51 -15.87
C ALA A 197 -8.71 6.22 -16.60
N MET A 198 -8.53 5.13 -15.86
CA MET A 198 -8.17 3.83 -16.44
C MET A 198 -9.23 3.30 -17.40
N LYS A 199 -10.52 3.47 -17.08
CA LYS A 199 -11.62 3.10 -17.96
C LYS A 199 -11.49 3.81 -19.32
N ARG A 200 -11.30 5.13 -19.32
CA ARG A 200 -11.15 5.93 -20.55
C ARG A 200 -9.93 5.52 -21.37
N ILE A 201 -8.80 5.27 -20.72
CA ILE A 201 -7.57 4.84 -21.40
C ILE A 201 -7.78 3.50 -22.12
N ILE A 202 -8.46 2.55 -21.46
CA ILE A 202 -8.75 1.23 -22.03
C ILE A 202 -9.70 1.34 -23.23
N GLU A 203 -10.80 2.08 -23.07
CA GLU A 203 -11.78 2.31 -24.16
C GLU A 203 -11.10 2.87 -25.41
N GLU A 204 -10.22 3.85 -25.23
CA GLU A 204 -9.54 4.50 -26.35
C GLU A 204 -8.45 3.62 -26.99
N LEU A 205 -7.77 2.78 -26.20
CA LEU A 205 -6.85 1.76 -26.72
C LEU A 205 -7.56 0.70 -27.54
N GLU A 206 -8.69 0.20 -27.05
CA GLU A 206 -9.47 -0.82 -27.75
C GLU A 206 -9.97 -0.29 -29.09
N SER A 207 -10.43 0.97 -29.13
CA SER A 207 -10.76 1.67 -30.37
C SER A 207 -9.57 1.71 -31.33
N LYS A 208 -8.40 2.18 -30.89
CA LYS A 208 -7.19 2.26 -31.74
C LYS A 208 -6.73 0.90 -32.27
N VAL A 209 -6.81 -0.16 -31.47
CA VAL A 209 -6.41 -1.52 -31.88
C VAL A 209 -7.37 -2.10 -32.91
N ASN A 210 -8.68 -1.88 -32.75
CA ASN A 210 -9.69 -2.36 -33.70
C ASN A 210 -9.56 -1.68 -35.07
N HIS A 211 -9.30 -0.36 -35.12
CA HIS A 211 -9.07 0.34 -36.38
C HIS A 211 -7.85 -0.18 -37.16
N ARG A 212 -6.84 -0.74 -36.49
CA ARG A 212 -5.68 -1.38 -37.17
C ARG A 212 -5.96 -2.77 -37.73
N LYS A 213 -7.03 -3.44 -37.28
CA LYS A 213 -7.45 -4.72 -37.85
C LYS A 213 -8.37 -4.55 -39.08
N SER A 214 -8.87 -3.34 -39.31
CA SER A 214 -9.77 -2.99 -40.41
C SER A 214 -9.16 -2.28 -41.65
N PRO A 215 -7.84 -2.01 -41.81
CA PRO A 215 -7.33 -1.41 -43.04
C PRO A 215 -7.15 -2.52 -44.09
N GLY A 216 -8.24 -2.91 -44.76
CA GLY A 216 -8.21 -3.93 -45.82
C GLY A 216 -9.55 -4.59 -46.17
N GLN A 217 -10.65 -3.86 -46.18
CA GLN A 217 -11.81 -4.18 -47.04
C GLN A 217 -11.92 -3.12 -48.13
#